data_AF-V3ZU29-F1
#
_entry.id   AF-V3ZU29-F1
#
_cell.length_a   1.000
_cell.length_b   1.000
_cell.length_c   1.000
_cell.angle_alpha   90.00
_cell.angle_beta   90.00
_cell.angle_gamma   90.00
#
_symmetry.space_group_name_H-M   'P 1'
#
loop_
_entity.id
_entity.type
_entity.pdbx_description
1 polymer ?
#
loop_
_entity_poly.entity_id
_entity_poly.type
_entity_poly.pdbx_seq_one_letter_code
_entity_poly.pdbx_strand_id
1 'polypeptide(L)'
;ERFFPCIFCGKIFRHQPSLSRHVSAKHRAYRSTCPKCGQIFSHTKAMAEHHTLYEDGILKYRCSYCDKVLLHSASIQRHIKEKHYQVKYDCPNCGKSFSQKNYVTRHLK
;
A
#
# COMPACT_ATOMS: atom_id res chain seq x y z
N GLU A 1 19.55 31.29 -8.86
CA GLU A 1 19.99 29.90 -9.10
C GLU A 1 18.95 28.93 -8.55
N ARG A 2 18.64 27.84 -9.27
CA ARG A 2 17.69 26.81 -8.82
C ARG A 2 18.46 25.66 -8.18
N PHE A 3 18.26 25.45 -6.89
CA PHE A 3 18.86 24.35 -6.15
C PHE A 3 17.92 23.14 -6.08
N PHE A 4 18.51 21.96 -5.94
CA PHE A 4 17.80 20.68 -5.95
C PHE A 4 18.02 19.95 -4.61
N PRO A 5 17.07 20.06 -3.66
CA PRO A 5 17.18 19.38 -2.37
C PRO A 5 16.84 17.88 -2.51
N CYS A 6 17.61 17.04 -1.82
CA CYS A 6 17.30 15.64 -1.65
C CYS A 6 16.20 15.48 -0.61
N ILE A 7 15.06 14.91 -1.02
CA ILE A 7 13.90 14.70 -0.14
C ILE A 7 14.12 13.64 0.95
N PHE A 8 15.18 12.83 0.85
CA PHE A 8 15.47 11.76 1.81
C PHE A 8 16.39 12.19 2.96
N CYS A 9 17.25 13.19 2.75
CA CYS A 9 18.22 13.63 3.76
C CYS A 9 18.42 15.15 3.81
N GLY A 10 17.64 15.92 3.05
CA GLY A 10 17.70 17.38 3.01
C GLY A 10 18.93 17.95 2.30
N LYS A 11 19.86 17.12 1.83
CA LYS A 11 21.11 17.60 1.20
C LYS A 11 20.83 18.34 -0.11
N ILE A 12 21.41 19.54 -0.27
CA ILE A 12 21.15 20.45 -1.39
C ILE A 12 22.21 20.29 -2.47
N PHE A 13 21.78 20.25 -3.74
CA PHE A 13 22.66 20.15 -4.91
C PHE A 13 22.46 21.31 -5.88
N ARG A 14 23.54 21.78 -6.51
CA ARG A 14 23.50 22.85 -7.53
C ARG A 14 22.95 22.39 -8.89
N HIS A 15 23.00 21.10 -9.19
CA HIS A 15 22.57 20.55 -10.48
C HIS A 15 21.77 19.27 -10.30
N GLN A 16 20.76 19.07 -11.15
CA GLN A 16 19.89 17.91 -11.13
C GLN A 16 20.61 16.56 -11.33
N PRO A 17 21.61 16.43 -12.24
CA PRO A 17 22.38 15.18 -12.37
C PRO A 17 23.12 14.78 -11.07
N SER A 18 23.61 15.75 -10.31
CA SER A 18 24.28 15.51 -9.03
C SER A 18 23.33 14.97 -7.97
N LEU A 19 22.10 15.49 -7.92
CA LEU A 19 21.04 14.96 -7.05
C LEU A 19 20.67 13.52 -7.46
N SER A 20 20.44 13.24 -8.75
CA SER A 20 20.10 11.89 -9.22
C SER A 20 21.19 10.87 -8.87
N ARG A 21 22.47 11.22 -9.05
CA ARG A 21 23.59 10.36 -8.64
C ARG A 21 23.62 10.12 -7.14
N HIS A 22 23.37 11.16 -6.35
CA HIS A 22 23.30 11.03 -4.89
C HIS A 22 22.17 10.10 -4.44
N VAL A 23 20.96 10.28 -4.96
CA VAL A 23 19.80 9.41 -4.67
C VAL A 23 20.10 7.97 -5.09
N SER A 24 20.61 7.76 -6.31
CA SER A 24 20.97 6.42 -6.77
C SER A 24 22.11 5.77 -5.99
N ALA A 25 22.97 6.53 -5.31
CA ALA A 25 24.09 5.98 -4.55
C ALA A 25 23.76 5.75 -3.07
N LYS A 26 23.06 6.71 -2.45
CA LYS A 26 22.81 6.77 -1.00
C LYS A 26 21.37 6.39 -0.62
N HIS A 27 20.46 6.45 -1.57
CA HIS A 27 19.04 6.14 -1.42
C HIS A 27 18.63 5.06 -2.43
N ARG A 28 19.49 4.06 -2.64
CA ARG A 28 19.28 2.91 -3.55
C ARG A 28 17.98 2.14 -3.30
N ALA A 29 17.43 2.27 -2.09
CA ALA A 29 16.15 1.71 -1.68
C ALA A 29 14.96 2.63 -2.00
N TYR A 30 15.11 3.67 -2.83
CA TYR A 30 14.06 4.63 -3.20
C TYR A 30 14.29 5.09 -4.65
N ARG A 31 13.93 4.24 -5.62
CA ARG A 31 14.32 4.43 -7.03
C ARG A 31 13.25 5.06 -7.89
N SER A 32 12.00 5.09 -7.45
CA SER A 32 10.90 5.43 -8.36
C SER A 32 9.83 6.25 -7.65
N THR A 33 9.54 7.43 -8.18
CA THR A 33 8.50 8.33 -7.66
C THR A 33 7.30 8.29 -8.61
N CYS A 34 6.08 8.14 -8.08
CA CYS A 34 4.87 8.26 -8.87
C CYS A 34 4.67 9.71 -9.31
N PRO A 35 4.62 10.01 -10.62
CA PRO A 35 4.45 11.39 -11.11
C PRO A 35 3.07 11.97 -10.82
N LYS A 36 2.05 11.13 -10.52
CA LYS A 36 0.68 11.58 -10.25
C LYS A 36 0.47 12.00 -8.78
N CYS A 37 1.06 11.28 -7.83
CA CYS A 37 0.82 11.50 -6.39
C CYS A 37 2.09 11.81 -5.58
N GLY A 38 3.27 11.76 -6.19
CA GLY A 38 4.56 12.02 -5.53
C GLY A 38 5.03 10.91 -4.58
N GLN A 39 4.30 9.80 -4.47
CA GLN A 39 4.70 8.68 -3.60
C GLN A 39 5.98 8.02 -4.10
N ILE A 40 6.86 7.66 -3.17
CA ILE A 40 8.18 7.10 -3.46
C ILE A 40 8.18 5.60 -3.19
N PHE A 41 8.75 4.83 -4.11
CA PHE A 41 8.83 3.38 -4.06
C PHE A 41 10.28 2.90 -4.06
N SER A 42 10.51 1.83 -3.32
CA SER A 42 11.84 1.26 -3.15
C SER A 42 12.35 0.49 -4.35
N HIS A 43 11.45 0.07 -5.23
CA HIS A 43 11.73 -0.69 -6.43
C HIS A 43 10.61 -0.50 -7.45
N THR A 44 10.90 -0.79 -8.72
CA THR A 44 10.02 -0.53 -9.87
C THR A 44 8.74 -1.36 -9.83
N LYS A 45 8.78 -2.59 -9.30
CA LYS A 45 7.58 -3.45 -9.16
C LYS A 45 6.53 -2.82 -8.26
N ALA A 46 6.90 -2.31 -7.08
CA ALA A 46 5.95 -1.65 -6.19
C ALA A 46 5.36 -0.36 -6.79
N MET A 47 6.15 0.38 -7.58
CA MET A 47 5.64 1.54 -8.32
C MET A 47 4.66 1.11 -9.43
N ALA A 48 4.95 0.03 -10.16
CA ALA A 48 4.06 -0.50 -11.19
C ALA A 48 2.74 -0.98 -10.59
N GLU A 49 2.79 -1.73 -9.49
CA GLU A 49 1.60 -2.15 -8.72
C GLU A 49 0.82 -0.95 -8.20
N HIS A 50 1.50 0.08 -7.71
CA HIS A 50 0.83 1.32 -7.34
C HIS A 50 0.08 1.94 -8.53
N HIS A 51 0.72 2.03 -9.70
CA HIS A 51 0.09 2.61 -10.88
C HIS A 51 -1.13 1.82 -11.39
N THR A 52 -1.10 0.50 -11.31
CA THR A 52 -2.26 -0.32 -11.72
C THR A 52 -3.43 -0.18 -10.76
N LEU A 53 -3.14 0.05 -9.48
CA LEU A 53 -4.14 0.26 -8.43
C LEU A 53 -4.60 1.71 -8.32
N TYR A 54 -3.82 2.67 -8.81
CA TYR A 54 -4.08 4.10 -8.69
C TYR A 54 -4.85 4.64 -9.91
N GLU A 55 -6.16 4.82 -9.72
CA GLU A 55 -7.13 5.23 -10.74
C GLU A 55 -7.89 6.48 -10.26
N ASP A 56 -8.12 7.46 -11.14
CA ASP A 56 -8.81 8.74 -10.83
C ASP A 56 -8.21 9.55 -9.66
N GLY A 57 -6.91 9.37 -9.39
CA GLY A 57 -6.25 10.02 -8.27
C GLY A 57 -6.41 9.29 -6.93
N ILE A 58 -6.98 8.08 -6.93
CA ILE A 58 -7.28 7.32 -5.73
C ILE A 58 -6.69 5.92 -5.84
N LEU A 59 -6.04 5.45 -4.77
CA LEU A 59 -5.56 4.07 -4.69
C LEU A 59 -6.73 3.12 -4.42
N LYS A 60 -7.01 2.23 -5.36
CA LYS A 60 -8.09 1.24 -5.30
C LYS A 60 -7.48 -0.17 -5.25
N TYR A 61 -8.21 -1.13 -4.68
CA TYR A 61 -7.81 -2.53 -4.56
C TYR A 61 -8.88 -3.42 -5.17
N ARG A 62 -8.52 -4.19 -6.19
CA ARG A 62 -9.43 -5.11 -6.90
C ARG A 62 -9.33 -6.52 -6.32
N CYS A 63 -10.47 -7.20 -6.19
CA CYS A 63 -10.50 -8.60 -5.82
C CYS A 63 -9.98 -9.47 -6.97
N SER A 64 -9.16 -10.46 -6.65
CA SER A 64 -8.64 -11.40 -7.65
C SER A 64 -9.66 -12.45 -8.11
N TYR A 65 -10.81 -12.53 -7.44
CA TYR A 65 -11.82 -13.58 -7.63
C TYR A 65 -13.19 -13.05 -8.08
N CYS A 66 -13.39 -11.74 -8.08
CA CYS A 66 -14.61 -11.09 -8.56
C CYS A 66 -14.37 -9.61 -8.89
N ASP A 67 -15.37 -8.91 -9.43
CA ASP A 67 -15.25 -7.51 -9.87
C ASP A 67 -15.28 -6.48 -8.73
N LYS A 68 -15.22 -6.92 -7.46
CA LYS A 68 -15.27 -6.00 -6.32
C LYS A 68 -14.00 -5.15 -6.24
N VAL A 69 -14.19 -3.83 -6.14
CA VAL A 69 -13.14 -2.83 -5.90
C VAL A 69 -13.36 -2.14 -4.55
N LEU A 70 -12.30 -1.97 -3.76
CA LEU A 70 -12.33 -1.36 -2.42
C LEU A 70 -11.17 -0.37 -2.25
N LEU A 71 -11.34 0.66 -1.42
CA LEU A 71 -10.34 1.72 -1.25
C LEU A 71 -9.18 1.37 -0.31
N HIS A 72 -9.35 0.35 0.53
CA HIS A 72 -8.36 0.01 1.56
C HIS A 72 -7.90 -1.43 1.43
N SER A 73 -6.58 -1.65 1.58
CA SER A 73 -5.95 -2.98 1.56
C SER A 73 -6.55 -3.93 2.60
N ALA A 74 -6.79 -3.44 3.81
CA ALA A 74 -7.43 -4.23 4.88
C ALA A 74 -8.85 -4.66 4.51
N SER A 75 -9.59 -3.82 3.78
CA SER A 75 -10.95 -4.12 3.35
C SER A 75 -10.97 -5.20 2.27
N ILE A 76 -10.05 -5.15 1.30
CA ILE A 76 -9.96 -6.19 0.27
C ILE A 76 -9.50 -7.53 0.85
N GLN A 77 -8.55 -7.53 1.78
CA GLN A 77 -8.10 -8.75 2.46
C GLN A 77 -9.23 -9.39 3.27
N ARG A 78 -10.02 -8.57 3.97
CA ARG A 78 -11.21 -9.05 4.68
C ARG A 78 -12.25 -9.61 3.72
N HIS A 79 -12.54 -8.89 2.63
CA HIS A 79 -13.47 -9.36 1.61
C HIS A 79 -13.07 -10.72 1.05
N ILE A 80 -11.79 -10.91 0.70
CA ILE A 80 -11.27 -12.18 0.19
C ILE A 80 -11.46 -13.30 1.23
N LYS A 81 -11.06 -13.06 2.48
CA LYS A 81 -11.24 -14.02 3.57
C LYS A 81 -12.70 -14.43 3.76
N GLU A 82 -13.61 -13.47 3.79
CA GLU A 82 -15.03 -13.72 4.08
C GLU A 82 -15.79 -14.34 2.91
N LYS A 83 -15.51 -13.90 1.67
CA LYS A 83 -16.33 -14.24 0.49
C LYS A 83 -15.75 -15.35 -0.36
N HIS A 84 -14.43 -15.49 -0.41
CA HIS A 84 -13.78 -16.46 -1.28
C HIS A 84 -13.16 -17.62 -0.50
N TYR A 85 -12.58 -17.35 0.67
CA TYR A 85 -12.06 -18.41 1.54
C TYR A 85 -13.02 -18.83 2.67
N GLN A 86 -14.17 -18.15 2.78
CA GLN A 86 -15.19 -18.41 3.82
C GLN A 86 -14.62 -18.52 5.24
N VAL A 87 -13.53 -17.80 5.53
CA VAL A 87 -12.85 -17.83 6.83
C VAL A 87 -13.82 -17.35 7.90
N LYS A 88 -13.97 -18.16 8.95
CA LYS A 88 -14.71 -17.85 10.15
C LYS A 88 -13.77 -17.78 11.35
N TYR A 89 -14.27 -17.17 12.41
CA TYR A 89 -13.62 -17.08 13.70
C TYR A 89 -14.57 -17.61 14.76
N ASP A 90 -14.18 -18.68 15.43
CA ASP A 90 -15.04 -19.35 16.38
C ASP A 90 -14.84 -18.80 17.80
N CYS A 91 -15.93 -18.71 18.54
CA CYS A 91 -15.88 -18.42 19.97
C CYS A 91 -15.37 -19.64 20.73
N PRO A 92 -14.29 -19.54 21.52
CA PRO A 92 -13.76 -20.67 22.26
C PRO A 92 -14.70 -21.20 23.34
N ASN A 93 -15.64 -20.37 23.82
CA ASN A 93 -16.53 -20.73 24.93
C ASN A 93 -17.83 -21.40 24.46
N CYS A 94 -18.34 -21.06 23.28
CA CYS A 94 -19.65 -21.53 22.81
C CYS A 94 -19.67 -22.09 21.38
N GLY A 95 -18.54 -22.10 20.67
CA GLY A 95 -18.42 -22.63 19.32
C GLY A 95 -19.11 -21.80 18.22
N LYS A 96 -19.72 -20.66 18.54
CA LYS A 96 -20.34 -19.78 17.54
C LYS A 96 -19.30 -19.20 16.58
N SER A 97 -19.57 -19.31 15.29
CA SER A 97 -18.70 -18.80 14.21
C SER A 97 -19.09 -17.40 13.76
N PHE A 98 -18.09 -16.53 13.61
CA PHE A 98 -18.25 -15.14 13.18
C PHE A 98 -17.42 -14.87 11.92
N SER A 99 -17.86 -13.92 11.08
CA SER A 99 -17.09 -13.53 9.88
C SER A 99 -15.85 -12.69 10.19
N GLN A 100 -15.76 -12.07 11.37
CA GLN A 100 -14.66 -11.18 11.75
C GLN A 100 -14.25 -11.37 13.21
N LYS A 101 -12.94 -11.20 13.48
CA LYS A 101 -12.36 -11.32 14.83
C LYS A 101 -12.95 -10.33 15.83
N ASN A 102 -13.18 -9.08 15.43
CA ASN A 102 -13.75 -8.05 16.30
C ASN A 102 -15.18 -8.40 16.77
N TYR A 103 -15.95 -9.17 15.98
CA TYR A 103 -17.26 -9.66 16.41
C TYR A 103 -17.13 -10.73 17.51
N VAL A 104 -16.13 -11.62 17.42
CA VAL A 104 -15.80 -12.55 18.50
C VAL A 104 -15.38 -11.78 19.75
N THR A 105 -14.48 -10.80 19.61
CA THR A 105 -14.02 -9.98 20.76
C THR A 105 -15.18 -9.25 21.42
N ARG A 106 -16.13 -8.70 20.67
CA ARG A 106 -17.31 -8.04 21.22
C ARG A 106 -18.29 -9.04 21.85
N HIS A 107 -18.37 -10.25 21.33
CA HIS A 107 -19.20 -11.32 21.89
C HIS A 107 -18.65 -11.87 23.22
N LEU A 108 -17.32 -11.84 23.41
CA LEU A 108 -16.64 -12.31 24.61
C LEU A 108 -16.59 -11.27 25.75
N LYS A 109 -16.93 -10.01 25.46
CA LYS A 109 -17.14 -8.98 26.48
C LYS A 109 -18.50 -9.17 27.12
#